data_AF-A0A2V6DXS3-F1
#
_entry.id   AF-A0A2V6DXS3-F1
#
_cell.length_a   1.000
_cell.length_b   1.000
_cell.length_c   1.000
_cell.angle_alpha   90.00
_cell.angle_beta   90.00
_cell.angle_gamma   90.00
#
_symmetry.space_group_name_H-M   'P 1'
#
loop_
_entity.id
_entity.type
_entity.pdbx_description
1 polymer ?
#
loop_
_entity_poly.entity_id
_entity_poly.type
_entity_poly.pdbx_seq_one_letter_code
_entity_poly.pdbx_strand_id
1 'polypeptide(L)' 'MVQAVAFAAATKRIWITNAYCTPTPDQVELLTKAAKRGVDVRILVPGQNNDQPLTKSAGRGTMESCWKGA' A
#
# COMPACT_ATOMS: atom_id res chain seq x y z
N MET A 1 -5.03 7.50 -11.85
CA MET A 1 -3.94 7.74 -12.82
C MET A 1 -2.67 8.32 -12.18
N VAL A 2 -2.74 9.36 -11.34
CA VAL A 2 -1.54 10.00 -10.73
C VAL A 2 -0.70 9.03 -9.87
N GLN A 3 -1.34 8.18 -9.05
CA GLN A 3 -0.61 7.25 -8.16
C GLN A 3 0.21 6.19 -8.92
N ALA A 4 -0.28 5.72 -10.08
CA ALA A 4 0.40 4.68 -10.85
C ALA A 4 1.78 5.15 -11.36
N VAL A 5 1.85 6.40 -11.84
CA VAL A 5 3.10 7.02 -12.28
C VAL A 5 4.08 7.15 -11.11
N ALA A 6 3.60 7.58 -9.94
CA ALA A 6 4.44 7.69 -8.74
C ALA A 6 5.00 6.33 -8.30
N PHE A 7 4.19 5.27 -8.31
CA PHE A 7 4.64 3.92 -7.92
C PHE A 7 5.66 3.34 -8.92
N ALA A 8 5.46 3.59 -10.21
CA ALA A 8 6.36 3.13 -11.25
C ALA A 8 7.71 3.88 -11.22
N ALA A 9 7.69 5.20 -11.02
CA ALA A 9 8.88 6.04 -11.10
C ALA A 9 9.70 6.12 -9.79
N ALA A 10 9.13 5.71 -8.65
CA ALA A 10 9.85 5.77 -7.37
C ALA A 10 11.12 4.89 -7.38
N THR A 11 12.22 5.47 -6.90
CA THR A 11 13.55 4.85 -6.82
C THR A 11 14.05 4.66 -5.39
N LYS A 12 13.47 5.36 -4.41
CA LYS A 12 13.95 5.33 -3.02
C LYS A 12 12.87 4.86 -2.03
N ARG A 13 11.71 5.53 -1.99
CA ARG A 13 10.68 5.30 -0.98
C ARG A 13 9.27 5.59 -1.50
N ILE A 14 8.29 4.83 -1.03
CA ILE A 14 6.85 5.07 -1.19
C ILE A 14 6.19 4.89 0.17
N TRP A 15 5.76 5.97 0.80
CA TRP A 15 5.01 5.91 2.06
C TRP A 15 3.59 6.43 1.83
N ILE A 16 2.60 5.61 2.17
CA ILE A 16 1.18 5.90 1.95
C ILE A 16 0.46 5.87 3.29
N THR A 17 -0.34 6.89 3.56
CA THR A 17 -1.32 6.89 4.64
C THR A 17 -2.70 7.09 4.03
N ASN A 18 -3.63 6.17 4.28
CA ASN A 18 -4.99 6.27 3.78
C ASN A 18 -5.97 5.68 4.80
N ALA A 19 -6.95 6.49 5.21
CA ALA A 19 -8.00 6.11 6.14
C ALA A 19 -8.92 5.00 5.60
N TYR A 20 -8.99 4.82 4.27
CA TYR A 20 -9.79 3.78 3.63
C TYR A 20 -8.95 3.08 2.57
N CYS A 21 -7.95 2.34 3.03
CA CYS A 21 -6.97 1.71 2.15
C CYS A 21 -7.60 0.54 1.38
N THR A 22 -8.02 0.79 0.14
CA THR A 22 -8.62 -0.21 -0.78
C THR A 22 -7.93 -0.14 -2.15
N PRO A 23 -6.70 -0.67 -2.28
CA PRO A 23 -5.96 -0.59 -3.54
C PRO A 23 -6.60 -1.49 -4.61
N THR A 24 -6.48 -1.10 -5.86
CA THR A 24 -6.81 -2.00 -6.99
C THR A 24 -5.70 -3.04 -7.17
N PRO A 25 -5.98 -4.21 -7.80
CA PRO A 25 -4.94 -5.21 -8.10
C PRO A 25 -3.73 -4.62 -8.84
N ASP A 26 -3.96 -3.73 -9.80
CA ASP A 26 -2.88 -3.04 -10.54
C ASP A 26 -2.00 -2.19 -9.63
N GLN A 27 -2.59 -1.50 -8.65
CA GLN A 27 -1.84 -0.71 -7.68
C GLN A 27 -0.97 -1.61 -6.80
N VAL A 28 -1.49 -2.76 -6.39
CA VAL A 28 -0.76 -3.76 -5.60
C VAL A 28 0.41 -4.32 -6.40
N GLU A 29 0.21 -4.63 -7.68
CA GLU A 29 1.27 -5.10 -8.56
C GLU A 29 2.37 -4.04 -8.72
N LEU A 30 2.01 -2.77 -8.93
CA LEU A 30 2.96 -1.67 -9.05
C LEU A 30 3.77 -1.45 -7.76
N LEU A 31 3.11 -1.49 -6.60
CA LEU A 31 3.76 -1.39 -5.29
C LEU A 31 4.68 -2.59 -5.04
N THR A 32 4.26 -3.79 -5.42
CA THR A 32 5.07 -5.02 -5.32
C THR A 32 6.30 -4.93 -6.23
N LYS A 33 6.13 -4.46 -7.47
CA LYS A 33 7.26 -4.20 -8.38
C LYS A 33 8.22 -3.18 -7.79
N ALA A 34 7.72 -2.11 -7.15
CA ALA A 34 8.56 -1.13 -6.48
C ALA A 34 9.36 -1.75 -5.32
N ALA A 35 8.70 -2.52 -4.45
CA ALA A 35 9.38 -3.23 -3.36
C ALA A 35 10.47 -4.19 -3.89
N LYS A 36 10.20 -4.92 -4.98
CA LYS A 36 11.19 -5.78 -5.66
C LYS A 36 12.38 -5.01 -6.24
N ARG A 37 12.21 -3.75 -6.64
CA ARG A 37 13.30 -2.86 -7.08
C ARG A 37 14.15 -2.34 -5.91
N GLY A 38 13.81 -2.66 -4.65
CA GLY A 38 14.51 -2.16 -3.46
C GLY A 38 13.99 -0.82 -2.94
N VAL A 39 12.83 -0.36 -3.43
CA VAL A 39 12.16 0.83 -2.90
C VAL A 39 11.56 0.50 -1.53
N ASP A 40 11.76 1.36 -0.53
CA ASP A 40 11.12 1.23 0.79
C ASP A 40 9.63 1.58 0.69
N VAL A 41 8.77 0.56 0.66
CA VAL A 41 7.31 0.71 0.56
C VAL A 41 6.68 0.50 1.93
N ARG A 42 6.03 1.53 2.46
CA ARG A 42 5.33 1.47 3.76
C ARG A 42 3.92 2.02 3.63
N ILE A 43 2.95 1.33 4.23
CA ILE A 43 1.55 1.69 4.13
C ILE A 43 0.95 1.69 5.54
N LEU A 44 0.51 2.86 5.99
CA LEU A 44 -0.22 3.02 7.24
C LEU A 44 -1.72 2.88 6.97
N VAL A 45 -2.33 1.92 7.67
CA VAL A 45 -3.78 1.63 7.60
C VAL A 45 -4.42 1.84 8.97
N PRO A 46 -5.72 2.20 9.04
CA PRO A 46 -6.41 2.35 10.31
C PRO A 46 -6.40 1.08 11.14
N GLY A 47 -6.30 1.26 12.47
CA GLY A 47 -6.35 0.20 13.45
C GLY A 47 -7.73 -0.44 13.64
N GLN A 48 -7.95 -1.08 14.79
CA GLN A 48 -9.20 -1.80 15.08
C GLN A 48 -10.42 -0.88 15.18
N ASN A 49 -10.24 0.34 15.68
CA ASN A 49 -11.32 1.34 15.81
C ASN A 49 -11.33 2.22 14.57
N ASN A 50 -12.28 1.98 13.66
CA ASN A 50 -12.55 2.86 12.53
C ASN A 50 -14.05 2.95 12.28
N ASP A 51 -14.45 4.02 11.61
CA ASP A 51 -15.82 4.37 11.22
C ASP A 51 -16.33 3.55 10.02
N GLN A 52 -15.43 2.98 9.21
CA GLN A 52 -15.76 2.14 8.06
C GLN A 52 -15.10 0.75 8.10
N PRO A 53 -15.69 -0.23 8.82
CA PRO A 53 -15.10 -1.56 9.04
C PRO A 53 -14.90 -2.37 7.77
N LEU A 54 -15.71 -2.16 6.73
CA LEU A 54 -15.64 -2.92 5.46
C LEU A 54 -14.35 -2.63 4.66
N THR A 55 -13.73 -1.47 4.87
CA THR A 55 -12.45 -1.11 4.23
C THR A 55 -11.24 -1.78 4.90
N LYS A 56 -11.44 -2.47 6.04
CA LYS A 56 -10.39 -3.16 6.81
C LYS A 56 -9.77 -4.33 6.06
N SER A 57 -10.59 -5.18 5.45
CA SER A 57 -10.14 -6.45 4.84
C SER A 57 -9.36 -6.21 3.55
N ALA A 58 -9.77 -5.23 2.76
CA ALA A 58 -9.14 -4.85 1.50
C ALA A 58 -7.73 -4.26 1.68
N GLY A 59 -7.48 -3.54 2.78
CA GLY A 59 -6.16 -2.98 3.07
C GLY A 59 -5.20 -3.97 3.71
N ARG A 60 -5.63 -4.72 4.74
CA ARG A 60 -4.72 -5.62 5.48
C ARG A 60 -4.33 -6.87 4.69
N GLY A 61 -5.30 -7.60 4.14
CA GLY A 61 -5.02 -8.89 3.48
C GLY A 61 -4.11 -8.74 2.25
N THR A 62 -4.22 -7.62 1.56
CA THR A 62 -3.46 -7.34 0.33
C THR A 62 -2.07 -6.75 0.61
N MET A 63 -1.93 -5.93 1.66
CA MET A 63 -0.64 -5.28 2.00
C MET A 63 0.29 -6.10 2.88
N GLU A 64 -0.14 -7.21 3.50
CA GLU A 64 0.74 -8.08 4.30
C GLU A 64 2.00 -8.51 3.51
N SER A 65 1.87 -8.74 2.20
CA SER A 65 3.01 -9.10 1.33
C SER A 65 4.04 -7.97 1.12
N CYS A 66 3.63 -6.70 1.34
CA CYS A 66 4.51 -5.53 1.28
C CYS A 66 5.12 -5.20 2.65
N TRP A 67 4.67 -5.86 3.72
CA TRP A 67 5.11 -5.62 5.09
C TRP A 67 6.22 -6.61 5.49
N LYS A 68 7.44 -6.12 5.65
CA LYS A 68 8.51 -6.82 6.37
C LYS A 68 8.96 -5.97 7.56
N GLY A 69 8.40 -6.26 8.73
CA GLY A 69 8.97 -5.92 10.03
C GLY A 69 8.97 -4.43 10.40
N ALA A 70 8.27 -4.12 11.50
CA ALA A 70 8.75 -3.13 12.46
C ALA A 70 9.40 -3.89 13.62
#